data_AF-R7SWV6-F1
#
_entry.id   AF-R7SWV6-F1
#
_cell.length_a   1.000
_cell.length_b   1.000
_cell.length_c   1.000
_cell.angle_alpha   90.00
_cell.angle_beta   90.00
_cell.angle_gamma   90.00
#
_symmetry.space_group_name_H-M   'P 1'
#
loop_
_entity.id
_entity.type
_entity.pdbx_description
1 polymer ?
#
loop_
_entity_poly.entity_id
_entity_poly.type
_entity_poly.pdbx_seq_one_letter_code
_entity_poly.pdbx_strand_id
1 'polypeptide(L)'
;MAPPTIAKLADDNYAEWVIGMEALLVRKGLWEVTSAPADETRPSGSDNTKALRRVHRARGFGTRVAHRRAFWRLSKRPDQTMTSWIADVRRAAFRLEEIDASISDEDRILVLTNGLPDSYSQLVVNLDSTLPSELTIDYVITRLLNEESRQ
;
A
#
# COMPACT_ATOMS: atom_id res chain seq x y z
N MET A 1 11.00 -32.59 -12.36
CA MET A 1 11.81 -32.88 -11.16
C MET A 1 11.24 -32.07 -9.99
N ALA A 2 10.84 -32.72 -8.90
CA ALA A 2 10.33 -32.04 -7.71
C ALA A 2 11.41 -31.10 -7.12
N PRO A 3 11.04 -29.96 -6.52
CA PRO A 3 12.02 -29.10 -5.86
C PRO A 3 12.63 -29.85 -4.66
N PRO A 4 13.96 -29.81 -4.47
CA PRO A 4 14.58 -30.36 -3.26
C PRO A 4 13.98 -29.64 -2.05
N THR A 5 13.43 -30.41 -1.11
CA THR A 5 12.92 -29.90 0.16
C THR A 5 14.11 -29.80 1.09
N ILE A 6 14.63 -28.58 1.26
CA ILE A 6 15.74 -28.33 2.19
C ILE A 6 15.14 -28.25 3.59
N ALA A 7 15.69 -29.03 4.53
CA ALA A 7 15.30 -28.95 5.94
C ALA A 7 15.54 -27.52 6.48
N LYS A 8 14.80 -27.12 7.52
CA LYS A 8 15.08 -25.84 8.20
C LYS A 8 16.42 -25.94 8.93
N LEU A 9 17.16 -24.83 8.99
CA LEU A 9 18.43 -24.78 9.71
C LEU A 9 18.21 -25.11 11.19
N ALA A 10 19.03 -26.00 11.70
CA ALA A 10 19.12 -26.44 13.09
C ALA A 10 20.61 -26.59 13.47
N ASP A 11 20.88 -26.79 14.75
CA ASP A 11 22.25 -26.78 15.28
C ASP A 11 23.12 -27.93 14.76
N ASP A 12 22.51 -29.02 14.29
CA ASP A 12 23.18 -30.25 13.85
C ASP A 12 23.24 -30.43 12.33
N ASN A 13 22.58 -29.57 11.54
CA ASN A 13 22.42 -29.78 10.10
C ASN A 13 23.06 -28.71 9.21
N TYR A 14 23.89 -27.82 9.77
CA TYR A 14 24.48 -26.70 9.05
C TYR A 14 25.20 -27.10 7.75
N ALA A 15 25.97 -28.20 7.77
CA ALA A 15 26.75 -28.64 6.62
C ALA A 15 25.86 -29.09 5.44
N GLU A 16 24.79 -29.83 5.71
CA GLU A 16 23.83 -30.23 4.67
C GLU A 16 22.97 -29.05 4.23
N TRP A 17 22.58 -28.21 5.20
CA TRP A 17 21.77 -27.02 4.96
C TRP A 17 22.48 -26.02 4.06
N VAL A 18 23.76 -25.72 4.30
CA VAL A 18 24.51 -24.72 3.53
C VAL A 18 24.68 -25.17 2.07
N ILE A 19 25.01 -26.45 1.84
CA ILE A 19 25.14 -27.03 0.49
C ILE A 19 23.78 -26.99 -0.24
N GLY A 20 22.70 -27.38 0.44
CA GLY A 20 21.36 -27.34 -0.12
C GLY A 20 20.91 -25.91 -0.47
N MET A 21 21.17 -24.97 0.43
CA MET A 21 20.77 -23.57 0.27
C MET A 21 21.58 -22.88 -0.84
N GLU A 22 22.90 -23.11 -0.89
CA GLU A 22 23.77 -22.67 -1.98
C GLU A 22 23.27 -23.21 -3.33
N ALA A 23 23.07 -24.53 -3.44
CA ALA A 23 22.59 -25.13 -4.68
C ALA A 23 21.22 -24.58 -5.12
N LEU A 24 20.31 -24.30 -4.16
CA LEU A 24 19.03 -23.67 -4.44
C LEU A 24 19.19 -22.24 -4.94
N LEU A 25 20.07 -21.46 -4.31
CA LEU A 25 20.34 -20.07 -4.68
C LEU A 25 21.04 -20.00 -6.04
N VAL A 26 22.04 -20.84 -6.32
CA VAL A 26 22.69 -20.95 -7.63
C VAL A 26 21.67 -21.31 -8.71
N ARG A 27 20.83 -22.33 -8.48
CA ARG A 27 19.77 -22.74 -9.43
C ARG A 27 18.76 -21.62 -9.70
N LYS A 28 18.49 -20.77 -8.71
CA LYS A 28 17.59 -19.61 -8.83
C LYS A 28 18.31 -18.34 -9.32
N GLY A 29 19.62 -18.40 -9.59
CA GLY A 29 20.45 -17.25 -9.97
C GLY A 29 20.68 -16.24 -8.84
N LEU A 30 20.40 -16.59 -7.59
CA LEU A 30 20.43 -15.68 -6.44
C LEU A 30 21.72 -15.71 -5.63
N TRP A 31 22.62 -16.68 -5.87
CA TRP A 31 23.83 -16.88 -5.06
C TRP A 31 24.75 -15.64 -5.03
N GLU A 32 25.05 -15.08 -6.20
CA GLU A 32 25.89 -13.89 -6.36
C GLU A 32 25.37 -12.66 -5.61
N VAL A 33 24.06 -12.61 -5.31
CA VAL A 33 23.44 -11.51 -4.55
C VAL A 33 23.67 -11.67 -3.04
N THR A 34 23.83 -12.91 -2.56
CA THR A 34 23.92 -13.23 -1.14
C THR A 34 25.36 -13.48 -0.67
N SER A 35 26.28 -13.80 -1.58
CA SER A 35 27.68 -14.10 -1.28
C SER A 35 28.59 -12.87 -1.28
N ALA A 36 28.12 -11.73 -1.81
CA ALA A 36 28.88 -10.48 -1.82
C ALA A 36 29.00 -9.86 -0.40
N PRO A 37 30.15 -9.27 -0.03
CA PRO A 37 30.33 -8.59 1.25
C PRO A 37 29.36 -7.42 1.40
N ALA A 38 28.82 -7.22 2.60
CA ALA A 38 27.71 -6.30 2.89
C ALA A 38 27.94 -4.81 2.56
N ASP A 39 29.16 -4.42 2.17
CA ASP A 39 29.56 -3.04 1.88
C ASP A 39 29.26 -2.63 0.43
N GLU A 40 29.23 -3.59 -0.51
CA GLU A 40 28.91 -3.31 -1.90
C GLU A 40 27.85 -4.29 -2.41
N THR A 41 26.83 -3.74 -3.08
CA THR A 41 25.74 -4.43 -3.77
C THR A 41 24.53 -4.86 -2.92
N ARG A 42 23.72 -3.87 -2.54
CA ARG A 42 22.29 -3.99 -2.89
C ARG A 42 22.24 -3.95 -4.43
N PRO A 43 21.99 -5.06 -5.16
CA PRO A 43 22.06 -5.01 -6.61
C PRO A 43 20.80 -4.32 -7.10
N SER A 44 20.82 -2.99 -7.15
CA SER A 44 19.83 -2.20 -7.86
C SER A 44 20.04 -2.44 -9.36
N GLY A 45 19.55 -3.57 -9.89
CA GLY A 45 19.47 -3.75 -11.34
C GLY A 45 19.64 -5.15 -11.92
N SER A 46 20.11 -6.17 -11.17
CA SER A 46 20.23 -7.52 -11.75
C SER A 46 18.84 -8.08 -12.13
N ASP A 47 18.79 -8.92 -13.15
CA ASP A 47 17.52 -9.53 -13.59
C ASP A 47 16.85 -10.35 -12.48
N ASN A 48 17.64 -10.84 -11.52
CA ASN A 48 17.16 -11.52 -10.33
C ASN A 48 16.62 -10.57 -9.26
N THR A 49 17.15 -9.34 -9.13
CA THR A 49 16.48 -8.30 -8.32
C THR A 49 15.19 -7.79 -8.96
N LYS A 50 15.07 -7.79 -10.30
CA LYS A 50 13.80 -7.53 -10.99
C LYS A 50 12.78 -8.63 -10.70
N ALA A 51 13.20 -9.90 -10.72
CA ALA A 51 12.33 -11.04 -10.40
C ALA A 51 11.86 -11.03 -8.94
N LEU A 52 12.76 -10.75 -7.98
CA LEU A 52 12.39 -10.57 -6.57
C LEU A 52 11.50 -9.34 -6.36
N ARG A 53 11.79 -8.19 -6.99
CA ARG A 53 10.93 -7.00 -6.91
C ARG A 53 9.54 -7.23 -7.51
N ARG A 54 9.45 -8.03 -8.58
CA ARG A 54 8.20 -8.47 -9.22
C ARG A 54 7.39 -9.45 -8.36
N VAL A 55 8.07 -10.33 -7.60
CA VAL A 55 7.46 -11.34 -6.74
C VAL A 55 7.17 -10.82 -5.33
N HIS A 56 7.89 -9.80 -4.84
CA HIS A 56 7.92 -9.39 -3.43
C HIS A 56 7.30 -8.02 -3.14
N ARG A 57 7.00 -7.19 -4.15
CA ARG A 57 5.93 -6.20 -4.02
C ARG A 57 4.69 -6.85 -4.58
N ALA A 58 3.69 -7.11 -3.74
CA ALA A 58 2.37 -7.56 -4.17
C ALA A 58 1.69 -6.46 -5.00
N ARG A 59 2.17 -6.24 -6.23
CA ARG A 59 1.63 -5.34 -7.26
C ARG A 59 0.68 -6.08 -8.20
N GLY A 60 0.35 -7.33 -7.86
CA GLY A 60 -0.58 -8.15 -8.63
C GLY A 60 -1.96 -7.51 -8.69
N PHE A 61 -2.72 -7.88 -9.73
CA PHE A 61 -4.10 -7.42 -9.91
C PHE A 61 -4.95 -7.63 -8.65
N GLY A 62 -4.84 -8.80 -8.00
CA GLY A 62 -5.57 -9.11 -6.76
C GLY A 62 -5.29 -8.13 -5.62
N THR A 63 -4.03 -7.74 -5.41
CA THR A 63 -3.65 -6.78 -4.37
C THR A 63 -4.15 -5.37 -4.69
N ARG A 64 -4.02 -4.93 -5.95
CA ARG A 64 -4.60 -3.65 -6.39
C ARG A 64 -6.11 -3.61 -6.17
N VAL A 65 -6.82 -4.68 -6.53
CA VAL A 65 -8.27 -4.79 -6.33
C VAL A 65 -8.62 -4.79 -4.83
N ALA A 66 -7.87 -5.53 -4.00
CA ALA A 66 -8.10 -5.56 -2.56
C ALA A 66 -7.91 -4.17 -1.93
N HIS A 67 -6.85 -3.45 -2.28
CA HIS A 67 -6.63 -2.08 -1.80
C HIS A 67 -7.68 -1.09 -2.30
N ARG A 68 -8.12 -1.19 -3.57
CA ARG A 68 -9.21 -0.35 -4.08
C ARG A 68 -10.52 -0.63 -3.33
N ARG A 69 -10.87 -1.90 -3.10
CA ARG A 69 -12.05 -2.27 -2.30
C ARG A 69 -11.98 -1.73 -0.88
N ALA A 70 -10.80 -1.78 -0.26
CA ALA A 70 -10.61 -1.22 1.08
C ALA A 70 -10.74 0.30 1.08
N PHE A 71 -10.17 0.99 0.09
CA PHE A 71 -10.23 2.45 -0.06
C PHE A 71 -11.69 2.94 -0.17
N TRP A 72 -12.50 2.33 -1.02
CA TRP A 72 -13.92 2.67 -1.19
C TRP A 72 -14.80 2.36 0.02
N ARG A 73 -14.33 1.53 0.96
CA ARG A 73 -15.06 1.17 2.18
C ARG A 73 -14.55 1.90 3.43
N LEU A 74 -13.61 2.83 3.27
CA LEU A 74 -13.17 3.64 4.39
C LEU A 74 -14.35 4.43 4.94
N SER A 75 -14.45 4.47 6.26
CA SER A 75 -15.44 5.26 6.98
C SER A 75 -14.81 5.83 8.23
N LYS A 76 -15.15 7.08 8.55
CA LYS A 76 -14.71 7.79 9.75
C LYS A 76 -15.32 7.13 10.98
N ARG A 77 -14.49 6.81 11.96
CA ARG A 77 -14.96 6.22 13.21
C ARG A 77 -15.63 7.28 14.11
N PRO A 78 -16.57 6.90 14.99
CA PRO A 78 -17.25 7.84 15.87
C PRO A 78 -16.30 8.66 16.77
N ASP A 79 -15.22 8.04 17.22
CA ASP A 79 -14.21 8.59 18.14
C ASP A 79 -12.99 9.20 17.41
N GLN A 80 -12.98 9.15 16.07
CA GLN A 80 -11.87 9.64 15.27
C GLN A 80 -12.00 11.13 14.97
N THR A 81 -10.91 11.89 15.09
CA THR A 81 -10.89 13.29 14.65
C THR A 81 -10.92 13.41 13.12
N MET A 82 -11.43 14.51 12.59
CA MET A 82 -11.49 14.78 11.15
C MET A 82 -10.10 14.85 10.54
N THR A 83 -9.13 15.41 11.27
CA THR A 83 -7.71 15.42 10.88
C THR A 83 -7.14 14.01 10.72
N SER A 84 -7.44 13.10 11.65
CA SER A 84 -7.03 11.70 11.57
C SER A 84 -7.74 10.97 10.42
N TRP A 85 -9.02 11.24 10.20
CA TRP A 85 -9.78 10.69 9.07
C TRP A 85 -9.18 11.10 7.72
N ILE A 86 -8.90 12.39 7.53
CA ILE A 86 -8.24 12.91 6.33
C ILE A 86 -6.88 12.25 6.13
N ALA A 87 -6.11 12.07 7.21
CA ALA A 87 -4.81 11.40 7.15
C ALA A 87 -4.92 9.92 6.74
N ASP A 88 -5.96 9.21 7.19
CA ASP A 88 -6.20 7.82 6.82
C ASP A 88 -6.55 7.67 5.34
N VAL A 89 -7.41 8.54 4.81
CA VAL A 89 -7.74 8.57 3.38
C VAL A 89 -6.50 8.89 2.53
N ARG A 90 -5.71 9.89 2.93
CA ARG A 90 -4.43 10.22 2.26
C ARG A 90 -3.45 9.04 2.28
N ARG A 91 -3.30 8.35 3.41
CA ARG A 91 -2.47 7.14 3.51
C ARG A 91 -2.95 6.02 2.60
N ALA A 92 -4.25 5.83 2.51
CA ALA A 92 -4.82 4.78 1.67
C ALA A 92 -4.64 5.08 0.17
N ALA A 93 -4.85 6.33 -0.25
CA ALA A 93 -4.56 6.79 -1.62
C ALA A 93 -3.07 6.63 -1.97
N PHE A 94 -2.17 7.06 -1.07
CA PHE A 94 -0.72 6.91 -1.26
C PHE A 94 -0.30 5.45 -1.46
N ARG A 95 -0.84 4.51 -0.67
CA ARG A 95 -0.55 3.07 -0.83
C ARG A 95 -1.00 2.52 -2.19
N LEU A 96 -2.08 3.05 -2.75
CA LEU A 96 -2.56 2.68 -4.08
C LEU A 96 -1.64 3.21 -5.17
N GLU A 97 -1.14 4.44 -5.03
CA GLU A 97 -0.16 5.04 -5.94
C GLU A 97 1.18 4.29 -5.93
N GLU A 98 1.66 3.83 -4.78
CA GLU A 98 2.90 3.05 -4.66
C GLU A 98 2.89 1.72 -5.45
N ILE A 99 1.69 1.21 -5.76
CA ILE A 99 1.47 -0.03 -6.53
C ILE A 99 0.93 0.23 -7.94
N ASP A 100 1.17 1.43 -8.47
CA ASP A 100 0.79 1.87 -9.83
C ASP A 100 -0.74 1.82 -10.05
N ALA A 101 -1.53 2.02 -8.99
CA ALA A 101 -2.99 2.17 -9.04
C ALA A 101 -3.36 3.62 -8.72
N SER A 102 -3.24 4.51 -9.71
CA SER A 102 -3.62 5.92 -9.55
C SER A 102 -5.07 6.06 -9.10
N ILE A 103 -5.30 7.07 -8.25
CA ILE A 103 -6.58 7.48 -7.69
C ILE A 103 -6.75 8.95 -8.05
N SER A 104 -7.90 9.30 -8.64
CA SER A 104 -8.16 10.68 -9.04
C SER A 104 -8.45 11.56 -7.81
N ASP A 105 -8.41 12.87 -7.98
CA ASP A 105 -8.83 13.78 -6.90
C ASP A 105 -10.32 13.66 -6.61
N GLU A 106 -11.14 13.37 -7.64
CA GLU A 106 -12.56 13.05 -7.50
C GLU A 106 -12.77 11.80 -6.64
N ASP A 107 -12.00 10.73 -6.87
CA ASP A 107 -12.08 9.50 -6.06
C ASP A 107 -11.75 9.78 -4.58
N ARG A 108 -10.77 10.66 -4.33
CA ARG A 108 -10.39 11.07 -2.96
C ARG A 108 -11.48 11.89 -2.30
N ILE A 109 -12.10 12.82 -3.02
CA ILE A 109 -13.23 13.62 -2.53
C ILE A 109 -14.41 12.69 -2.20
N LEU A 110 -14.72 11.75 -3.10
CA LEU A 110 -15.83 10.81 -2.93
C LEU A 110 -15.63 9.91 -1.71
N VAL A 111 -14.41 9.43 -1.44
CA VAL A 111 -14.13 8.66 -0.21
C VAL A 111 -14.21 9.56 1.02
N LEU A 112 -13.68 10.79 0.96
CA LEU A 112 -13.74 11.73 2.08
C LEU A 112 -15.17 12.04 2.51
N THR A 113 -16.12 12.13 1.56
CA THR A 113 -17.53 12.46 1.83
C THR A 113 -18.39 11.23 2.14
N ASN A 114 -18.27 10.13 1.39
CA ASN A 114 -19.05 8.91 1.64
C ASN A 114 -18.68 8.21 2.95
N GLY A 115 -17.46 8.40 3.43
CA GLY A 115 -17.01 7.80 4.69
C GLY A 115 -17.55 8.51 5.94
N LEU A 116 -18.23 9.65 5.81
CA LEU A 116 -18.68 10.45 6.95
C LEU A 116 -19.96 9.89 7.59
N PRO A 117 -20.14 10.06 8.91
CA PRO A 117 -21.39 9.74 9.57
C PRO A 117 -22.50 10.74 9.23
N ASP A 118 -23.76 10.35 9.46
CA ASP A 118 -24.96 11.12 9.13
C ASP A 118 -25.00 12.53 9.75
N SER A 119 -24.24 12.78 10.83
CA SER A 119 -24.10 14.11 11.42
C SER A 119 -23.48 15.16 10.46
N TYR A 120 -22.80 14.71 9.41
CA TYR A 120 -22.24 15.58 8.37
C TYR A 120 -23.11 15.62 7.10
N SER A 121 -24.32 15.04 7.09
CA SER A 121 -25.20 14.98 5.91
C SER A 121 -25.46 16.36 5.30
N GLN A 122 -25.71 17.38 6.11
CA GLN A 122 -25.90 18.76 5.64
C GLN A 122 -24.66 19.32 4.95
N LEU A 123 -23.45 18.98 5.43
CA LEU A 123 -22.21 19.39 4.78
C LEU A 123 -22.08 18.74 3.40
N VAL A 124 -22.38 17.44 3.29
CA VAL A 124 -22.30 16.70 2.02
C VAL A 124 -23.24 17.31 0.97
N VAL A 125 -24.50 17.60 1.33
CA VAL A 125 -25.47 18.27 0.44
C VAL A 125 -24.95 19.62 -0.08
N ASN A 126 -24.30 20.40 0.79
CA ASN A 126 -23.71 21.68 0.40
C ASN A 126 -22.52 21.50 -0.57
N LEU A 127 -21.69 20.47 -0.35
CA LEU A 127 -20.58 20.14 -1.25
C LEU A 127 -21.09 19.70 -2.63
N ASP A 128 -22.15 18.89 -2.69
CA ASP A 128 -22.75 18.43 -3.94
C ASP A 128 -23.37 19.58 -4.76
N SER A 129 -23.72 20.69 -4.11
CA SER A 129 -24.23 21.90 -4.76
C SER A 129 -23.14 22.86 -5.22
N THR A 130 -21.86 22.56 -4.93
CA THR A 130 -20.71 23.39 -5.31
C THR A 130 -20.34 23.13 -6.77
N LEU A 131 -19.88 24.16 -7.48
CA LEU A 131 -19.45 24.02 -8.87
C LEU A 131 -18.25 23.05 -8.97
N PRO A 132 -18.23 22.13 -9.97
CA PRO A 132 -17.14 21.16 -10.11
C PRO A 132 -15.74 21.79 -10.23
N SER A 133 -15.65 22.99 -10.81
CA SER A 133 -14.39 23.75 -10.93
C SER A 133 -13.84 24.27 -9.60
N GLU A 134 -14.68 24.39 -8.58
CA GLU A 134 -14.33 24.91 -7.26
C GLU A 134 -14.17 23.78 -6.21
N LEU A 135 -14.69 22.59 -6.51
CA LEU A 135 -14.66 21.41 -5.65
C LEU A 135 -13.28 20.72 -5.67
N THR A 136 -12.28 21.42 -5.12
CA THR A 136 -10.92 20.90 -4.95
C THR A 136 -10.78 20.12 -3.64
N ILE A 137 -9.78 19.25 -3.55
CA ILE A 137 -9.48 18.51 -2.31
C ILE A 137 -9.24 19.47 -1.13
N ASP A 138 -8.48 20.56 -1.36
CA ASP A 138 -8.15 21.50 -0.30
C ASP A 138 -9.38 22.28 0.20
N TYR A 139 -10.29 22.62 -0.72
CA TYR A 139 -11.58 23.20 -0.36
C TYR A 139 -12.40 22.25 0.52
N VAL A 140 -12.53 20.98 0.10
CA VAL A 140 -13.26 19.95 0.85
C VAL A 140 -12.64 19.74 2.23
N ILE A 141 -11.31 19.60 2.32
CA ILE A 141 -10.60 19.45 3.60
C ILE A 141 -10.87 20.64 4.52
N THR A 142 -10.80 21.86 4.00
CA THR A 142 -11.06 23.08 4.78
C THR A 142 -12.49 23.09 5.31
N ARG A 143 -13.47 22.73 4.48
CA ARG A 143 -14.88 22.63 4.89
C ARG A 143 -15.11 21.56 5.95
N LEU A 144 -14.47 20.39 5.83
CA LEU A 144 -14.57 19.30 6.80
C LEU A 144 -14.05 19.70 8.18
N LEU A 145 -12.89 20.35 8.24
CA LEU A 145 -12.30 20.82 9.50
C LEU A 145 -13.14 21.93 10.14
N ASN A 146 -13.66 22.86 9.34
CA ASN A 146 -14.56 23.89 9.82
C ASN A 146 -15.86 23.31 10.40
N GLU A 147 -16.42 22.25 9.81
CA GLU A 147 -17.62 21.59 10.31
C GLU A 147 -17.35 20.87 11.63
N GLU A 148 -16.23 20.16 11.77
CA GLU A 148 -15.86 19.51 13.04
C GLU A 148 -15.76 20.51 14.19
N SER A 149 -15.24 21.71 13.94
CA SER A 149 -15.18 22.77 14.98
C SER A 149 -16.53 23.38 15.38
N ARG A 150 -17.58 23.16 14.58
CA ARG A 150 -18.95 23.64 14.86
C ARG A 150 -19.81 22.62 15.61
N GLN A 151 -19.43 21.33 15.55
CA GLN A 151 -20.04 20.25 16.33
C GLN A 151 -19.54 20.26 17.76
#